data_AF-A0A523WAZ6-F1
#
_entry.id   AF-A0A523WAZ6-F1
#
_cell.length_a   1.000
_cell.length_b   1.000
_cell.length_c   1.000
_cell.angle_alpha   90.00
_cell.angle_beta   90.00
_cell.angle_gamma   90.00
#
_symmetry.space_group_name_H-M   'P 1'
#
loop_
_entity.id
_entity.type
_entity.pdbx_description
1 polymer ?
#
loop_
_entity_poly.entity_id
_entity_poly.type
_entity_poly.pdbx_seq_one_letter_code
_entity_poly.pdbx_strand_id
1 'polypeptide(L)'
;QFDLFRDGVFHGFLGWFIEHLADHIVLDTSPKNPRTHWYQTFFPAQQPIVMKKGDVIRAKFSAKVDKKSIKWVWTIFVNNCEMTHNTENSYP
;
A
#
# COMPACT_ATOMS: atom_id res chain seq x y z
N GLN A 1 -3.79 -6.91 -8.09
CA GLN A 1 -3.32 -6.32 -9.36
C GLN A 1 -4.08 -5.03 -9.57
N PHE A 2 -3.44 -4.00 -10.14
CA PHE A 2 -4.02 -2.69 -10.39
C PHE A 2 -3.71 -2.26 -11.82
N ASP A 3 -4.73 -2.02 -12.63
CA ASP A 3 -4.60 -1.61 -14.03
C ASP A 3 -4.68 -0.08 -14.14
N LEU A 4 -3.80 0.52 -14.97
CA LEU A 4 -3.72 1.96 -15.10
C LEU A 4 -4.51 2.47 -16.30
N PHE A 5 -5.43 3.40 -16.04
CA PHE A 5 -6.27 4.02 -17.08
C PHE A 5 -5.73 5.36 -17.61
N ARG A 6 -4.60 5.84 -17.07
CA ARG A 6 -3.94 7.09 -17.47
C ARG A 6 -2.42 7.00 -17.28
N ASP A 7 -1.71 7.85 -18.01
CA ASP A 7 -0.29 8.12 -17.77
C ASP A 7 -0.10 8.78 -16.39
N GLY A 8 1.07 8.55 -15.78
CA GLY A 8 1.39 9.17 -14.50
C GLY A 8 2.72 8.70 -13.89
N VAL A 9 2.95 9.12 -12.65
CA VAL A 9 4.11 8.70 -11.86
C VAL A 9 3.60 7.98 -10.61
N PHE A 10 4.04 6.73 -10.45
CA PHE A 10 3.72 5.90 -9.31
C PHE A 10 4.76 6.10 -8.20
N HIS A 11 4.30 6.45 -7.00
CA HIS A 11 5.15 6.74 -5.84
C HIS A 11 5.06 5.67 -4.74
N GLY A 12 4.01 4.84 -4.75
CA GLY A 12 3.73 3.88 -3.71
C GLY A 12 2.24 3.61 -3.53
N PHE A 13 1.91 2.77 -2.54
CA PHE A 13 0.54 2.44 -2.18
C PHE A 13 0.09 3.18 -0.92
N LEU A 14 -1.20 3.47 -0.84
CA LEU A 14 -1.85 3.92 0.39
C LEU A 14 -2.74 2.79 0.92
N GLY A 15 -2.66 2.58 2.22
CA GLY A 15 -3.45 1.60 2.96
C GLY A 15 -4.45 2.28 3.88
N TRP A 16 -5.67 1.76 3.86
CA TRP A 16 -6.74 2.08 4.80
C TRP A 16 -7.22 0.78 5.44
N PHE A 17 -7.99 0.89 6.52
CA PHE A 17 -8.62 -0.25 7.18
C PHE A 17 -10.11 -0.02 7.42
N ILE A 18 -10.82 -1.13 7.56
CA ILE A 18 -12.23 -1.21 7.94
C ILE A 18 -12.30 -2.20 9.09
N GLU A 19 -12.91 -1.79 10.21
CA GLU A 19 -13.08 -2.62 11.39
C GLU A 19 -14.55 -2.69 11.79
N HIS A 20 -15.03 -3.91 12.05
CA HIS A 20 -16.37 -4.17 12.56
C HIS A 20 -16.30 -4.27 14.09
N LEU A 21 -16.78 -3.25 14.79
CA LEU A 21 -16.66 -3.14 16.25
C LEU A 21 -17.80 -3.87 16.98
N ALA A 22 -18.98 -3.90 16.37
CA ALA A 22 -20.16 -4.63 16.80
C ALA A 22 -21.13 -4.75 15.60
N ASP A 23 -22.24 -5.45 15.80
CA ASP A 23 -23.32 -5.47 14.81
C ASP A 23 -23.71 -4.04 14.42
N HIS A 24 -23.64 -3.76 13.12
CA HIS A 24 -23.91 -2.46 12.51
C HIS A 24 -22.99 -1.29 12.92
N ILE A 25 -21.94 -1.52 13.73
CA ILE A 25 -20.95 -0.50 14.09
C ILE A 25 -19.65 -0.77 13.32
N VAL A 26 -19.36 0.09 12.34
CA VAL A 26 -18.19 -0.03 11.46
C VAL A 26 -17.34 1.25 11.52
N LEU A 27 -16.04 1.09 11.74
CA LEU A 27 -15.05 2.14 11.53
C LEU A 27 -14.40 1.92 10.16
N ASP A 28 -14.68 2.81 9.21
CA ASP A 28 -14.11 2.76 7.86
C ASP A 28 -13.28 4.03 7.62
N THR A 29 -11.99 3.84 7.36
CA THR A 29 -11.05 4.95 7.11
C THR A 29 -10.83 5.24 5.63
N SER A 30 -11.46 4.48 4.73
CA SER A 30 -11.27 4.58 3.29
C SER A 30 -11.71 5.94 2.73
N PRO A 31 -11.18 6.35 1.56
CA PRO A 31 -11.47 7.66 0.97
C PRO A 31 -12.93 7.80 0.49
N LYS A 32 -13.75 6.74 0.58
CA LYS A 32 -15.17 6.77 0.24
C LYS A 32 -16.06 7.20 1.42
N ASN A 33 -15.50 7.28 2.62
CA ASN A 33 -16.20 7.65 3.84
C ASN A 33 -15.72 9.00 4.38
N PRO A 34 -16.49 9.62 5.30
CA PRO A 34 -16.05 10.83 5.99
C PRO A 34 -14.66 10.64 6.64
N ARG A 35 -13.85 11.69 6.57
CA ARG A 35 -12.49 11.68 7.10
C ARG A 35 -12.50 11.40 8.60
N THR A 36 -11.69 10.42 9.02
CA THR A 36 -11.42 10.14 10.43
C THR A 36 -10.12 10.81 10.90
N HIS A 37 -9.79 10.69 12.18
CA HIS A 37 -8.51 11.16 12.71
C HIS A 37 -7.33 10.24 12.37
N TRP A 38 -7.60 9.03 11.86
CA TRP A 38 -6.57 8.09 11.43
C TRP A 38 -6.04 8.47 10.05
N TYR A 39 -4.72 8.67 9.96
CA TYR A 39 -4.04 8.83 8.67
C TYR A 39 -3.86 7.48 7.98
N GLN A 40 -3.74 7.54 6.66
CA GLN A 40 -3.46 6.38 5.82
C GLN A 40 -2.01 5.92 5.97
N THR A 41 -1.80 4.60 5.87
CA THR A 41 -0.44 4.04 5.82
C THR A 41 0.14 4.22 4.43
N PHE A 42 1.35 4.74 4.31
CA PHE A 42 2.05 4.87 3.03
C PHE A 42 3.11 3.78 2.88
N PHE A 43 3.03 3.03 1.78
CA PHE A 43 3.99 2.00 1.38
C PHE A 43 4.76 2.50 0.15
N PRO A 44 5.92 3.15 0.33
CA PRO A 44 6.64 3.79 -0.76
C PRO A 44 7.19 2.78 -1.78
N ALA A 45 7.29 3.20 -3.03
CA ALA A 45 8.24 2.63 -3.97
C ALA A 45 9.64 3.21 -3.71
N GLN A 46 10.70 2.47 -4.02
CA GLN A 46 12.08 2.92 -3.82
C GLN A 46 12.39 4.24 -4.53
N GLN A 47 11.80 4.44 -5.71
CA GLN A 47 11.92 5.64 -6.51
C GLN A 47 10.61 5.88 -7.29
N PRO A 48 10.30 7.12 -7.69
CA PRO A 48 9.16 7.39 -8.55
C PRO A 48 9.27 6.63 -9.87
N ILE A 49 8.20 5.95 -10.28
CA ILE A 49 8.16 5.11 -11.48
C ILE A 49 7.24 5.77 -12.51
N VAL A 50 7.76 6.08 -13.70
CA VAL A 50 6.94 6.59 -14.81
C VAL A 50 6.11 5.44 -15.36
N MET A 51 4.81 5.66 -15.45
CA MET A 51 3.82 4.67 -15.88
C MET A 51 3.02 5.19 -17.07
N LYS A 52 2.63 4.28 -17.95
CA LYS A 52 1.76 4.53 -19.09
C LYS A 52 0.38 3.92 -18.89
N LYS A 53 -0.61 4.52 -19.56
CA LYS A 53 -1.94 3.92 -19.68
C LYS A 53 -1.80 2.49 -20.24
N GLY A 54 -2.45 1.54 -19.59
CA GLY A 54 -2.39 0.12 -19.93
C GLY A 54 -1.33 -0.66 -19.15
N ASP A 55 -0.40 0.01 -18.46
CA ASP A 55 0.52 -0.67 -17.56
C ASP A 55 -0.23 -1.28 -16.37
N VAL A 56 0.40 -2.30 -15.78
CA VAL A 56 -0.17 -3.07 -14.67
C VAL A 56 0.81 -3.06 -13.50
N ILE A 57 0.31 -2.72 -12.31
CA ILE A 57 1.06 -2.84 -11.06
C ILE A 57 0.53 -4.05 -10.29
N ARG A 58 1.43 -4.91 -9.83
CA ARG A 58 1.10 -5.95 -8.84
C ARG A 58 1.85 -5.65 -7.55
N ALA A 59 1.25 -6.05 -6.44
CA ALA A 59 1.87 -5.91 -5.14
C ALA A 59 1.54 -7.12 -4.27
N LYS A 60 2.51 -7.50 -3.44
CA LYS A 60 2.35 -8.50 -2.40
C LYS A 60 2.71 -7.85 -1.07
N PHE A 61 1.79 -7.92 -0.10
CA PHE A 61 1.99 -7.43 1.26
C PHE A 61 2.08 -8.62 2.21
N SER A 62 2.98 -8.56 3.17
CA SER A 62 3.16 -9.59 4.20
C SER A 62 3.54 -8.94 5.53
N ALA A 63 2.85 -9.35 6.59
CA ALA A 63 3.27 -9.08 7.96
C ALA A 63 4.07 -10.28 8.47
N LYS A 64 5.33 -10.07 8.83
CA LYS A 64 6.20 -11.06 9.45
C LYS A 64 6.32 -10.74 10.93
N VAL A 65 5.89 -11.66 11.78
CA VAL A 65 5.99 -11.53 13.22
C VAL A 65 7.30 -12.15 13.67
N ASP A 66 8.13 -11.38 14.39
CA ASP A 66 9.26 -11.86 15.17
C ASP A 66 8.92 -11.80 16.67
N LYS A 67 9.78 -12.34 17.54
CA LYS A 67 9.54 -12.43 18.99
C LYS A 67 9.22 -11.09 19.67
N LYS A 68 9.58 -9.95 19.07
CA LYS A 68 9.45 -8.61 19.65
C LYS A 68 8.72 -7.59 18.79
N SER A 69 8.49 -7.87 17.50
CA SER A 69 7.93 -6.87 16.58
C SER A 69 7.22 -7.48 15.39
N ILE A 70 6.35 -6.69 14.77
CA ILE A 70 5.74 -6.99 13.47
C ILE A 70 6.50 -6.18 12.42
N LYS A 71 6.99 -6.87 11.39
CA LYS A 71 7.64 -6.26 10.23
C LYS A 71 6.73 -6.37 9.02
N TRP A 72 6.42 -5.26 8.38
CA TRP A 72 5.76 -5.29 7.09
C TRP A 72 6.79 -5.44 5.98
N VAL A 73 6.46 -6.28 5.00
CA VAL A 73 7.21 -6.47 3.76
C VAL A 73 6.24 -6.24 2.62
N TRP A 74 6.59 -5.36 1.68
CA TRP A 74 5.82 -5.17 0.46
C TRP A 74 6.73 -5.28 -0.76
N THR A 75 6.29 -6.12 -1.69
CA THR A 75 6.95 -6.32 -2.98
C THR A 75 6.08 -5.71 -4.05
N ILE A 76 6.66 -4.82 -4.85
CA ILE A 76 6.01 -4.14 -5.97
C ILE A 76 6.57 -4.74 -7.26
N PHE A 77 5.66 -5.14 -8.14
CA PHE A 77 5.99 -5.62 -9.47
C PHE A 77 5.41 -4.63 -10.48
N VAL A 78 6.29 -4.02 -11.26
CA VAL A 78 5.94 -3.16 -12.39
C VAL A 78 6.66 -3.70 -13.60
N ASN A 79 5.92 -4.10 -14.62
CA ASN A 79 6.48 -4.75 -15.81
C ASN A 79 7.32 -5.99 -15.41
N ASN A 80 8.61 -6.01 -15.76
CA ASN A 80 9.57 -7.07 -15.40
C ASN A 80 10.49 -6.68 -14.23
N CYS A 81 10.18 -5.60 -13.50
CA CYS A 81 10.94 -5.14 -12.36
C CYS A 81 10.24 -5.54 -11.06
N GLU A 82 10.99 -6.11 -10.13
CA GLU A 82 10.56 -6.45 -8.78
C GLU A 82 11.34 -5.61 -7.77
N MET A 83 10.62 -4.97 -6.85
CA MET A 83 11.21 -4.19 -5.77
C MET A 83 10.60 -4.61 -4.43
N THR A 84 11.41 -5.14 -3.52
CA THR A 84 10.98 -5.55 -2.18
C THR A 84 11.45 -4.55 -1.14
N HIS A 85 10.54 -4.15 -0.26
CA HIS A 85 10.77 -3.21 0.82
C HIS A 85 10.29 -3.80 2.14
N ASN A 86 10.75 -3.22 3.24
CA ASN A 86 10.27 -3.56 4.57
C ASN A 86 10.31 -2.34 5.49
N THR A 87 9.68 -2.46 6.67
CA THR A 87 9.60 -1.39 7.68
C THR A 87 10.94 -0.94 8.26
N GLU A 88 12.03 -1.69 8.08
CA GLU A 88 13.37 -1.35 8.58
C GLU A 88 14.16 -0.52 7.56
N ASN A 89 13.92 -0.74 6.26
CA ASN A 89 14.59 -0.04 5.15
C ASN A 89 13.72 1.04 4.49
N SER A 90 12.58 1.39 5.08
CA SER A 90 11.60 2.30 4.47
C SER A 90 11.77 3.78 4.83
N TYR A 91 12.76 4.12 5.66
CA TYR A 91 13.12 5.49 5.99
C TYR A 91 14.57 5.73 5.55
N PRO A 92 14.88 6.79 4.78
CA PRO A 92 16.22 7.35 4.74
C PRO A 92 16.64 7.91 6.10
#